data_AF-A0A3E0NQU8-F1
#
_entry.id   AF-A0A3E0NQU8-F1
#
_cell.length_a   1.000
_cell.length_b   1.000
_cell.length_c   1.000
_cell.angle_alpha   90.00
_cell.angle_beta   90.00
_cell.angle_gamma   90.00
#
_symmetry.space_group_name_H-M   'P 1'
#
loop_
_entity.id
_entity.type
_entity.pdbx_description
1 polymer ?
#
loop_
_entity_poly.entity_id
_entity_poly.type
_entity_poly.pdbx_seq_one_letter_code
_entity_poly.pdbx_strand_id
1 'polypeptide(L)'
;MGNQPFNVIVVLFWLATMSWLVAAKVLPPLRVGEPPNYGVIVDESRNEPPACWAIQMNGKTIGWAANKLERRKEGISELFSHVYFGELPLDELAPGWLAGVLKPVLSDLELLDVEKRSRLVIDPLGRLTEFESNVRLANLIDAIKVKGRLEGSTLRLTVQSGDISATVSRSLAPNALMGDELTPQARLPNLRVGQQWTVPLYSPFRSATSPLDILQATVEREDPVIWDGRSVNTHVVVYRGDSGSGAAGDNTRARMWVREDGVVLCQEVGVFKTPVRFKRLPPREAKSIWNALPEDWSQPVPRQLSRELFEKARRAASGAGFQAVATATDP
;
A
#
# COMPACT_ATOMS: atom_id res chain seq x y z
N MET A 1 -56.69 32.34 -9.85
CA MET A 1 -56.96 30.95 -9.39
C MET A 1 -56.39 30.01 -10.44
N GLY A 2 -55.39 29.16 -10.25
CA GLY A 2 -54.53 28.89 -9.12
C GLY A 2 -53.37 28.03 -9.62
N ASN A 3 -52.14 28.53 -9.51
CA ASN A 3 -50.92 27.72 -9.67
C ASN A 3 -50.52 27.05 -8.34
N GLN A 4 -51.40 27.06 -7.34
CA GLN A 4 -51.21 26.36 -6.07
C GLN A 4 -50.90 24.86 -6.24
N PRO A 5 -51.62 24.08 -7.08
CA PRO A 5 -51.26 22.67 -7.28
C PRO A 5 -49.90 22.50 -7.96
N PHE A 6 -49.57 23.38 -8.92
CA PHE A 6 -48.27 23.36 -9.60
C PHE A 6 -47.12 23.62 -8.61
N ASN A 7 -47.23 24.66 -7.79
CA ASN A 7 -46.21 24.99 -6.79
C ASN A 7 -46.01 23.86 -5.76
N VAL A 8 -47.10 23.20 -5.35
CA VAL A 8 -47.01 22.04 -4.44
C VAL A 8 -46.25 20.88 -5.09
N ILE A 9 -46.54 20.57 -6.36
CA ILE A 9 -45.85 19.50 -7.10
C ILE A 9 -44.36 19.83 -7.24
N VAL A 10 -43.99 21.07 -7.56
CA VAL A 10 -42.59 21.49 -7.69
C VAL A 10 -41.86 21.33 -6.36
N VAL A 11 -42.46 21.75 -5.23
CA VAL A 11 -41.85 21.62 -3.90
C VAL A 11 -41.70 20.15 -3.50
N LEU A 12 -42.70 19.30 -3.76
CA LEU A 12 -42.61 17.86 -3.48
C LEU A 12 -41.52 17.18 -4.31
N PHE A 13 -41.43 17.50 -5.60
CA PHE A 13 -40.37 17.01 -6.47
C PHE A 13 -38.98 17.45 -6.00
N TRP A 14 -38.86 18.72 -5.59
CA TRP A 14 -37.61 19.24 -5.03
C TRP A 14 -37.21 18.54 -3.72
N LEU A 15 -38.16 18.34 -2.80
CA LEU A 15 -37.91 17.60 -1.56
C LEU A 15 -37.51 16.15 -1.83
N ALA A 16 -38.15 15.48 -2.80
CA ALA A 16 -37.81 14.12 -3.18
C ALA A 16 -36.40 14.03 -3.77
N THR A 17 -36.04 14.94 -4.69
CA THR A 17 -34.70 14.97 -5.30
C THR A 17 -33.60 15.35 -4.31
N MET A 18 -33.86 16.30 -3.40
CA MET A 18 -32.92 16.65 -2.33
C MET A 18 -32.78 15.53 -1.30
N SER A 19 -33.88 14.89 -0.89
CA SER A 19 -33.84 13.75 0.02
C SER A 19 -33.07 12.58 -0.60
N TRP A 20 -33.28 12.33 -1.90
CA TRP A 20 -32.52 11.33 -2.64
C TRP A 20 -31.03 11.68 -2.71
N LEU A 21 -30.66 12.93 -3.01
CA LEU A 21 -29.28 13.39 -3.03
C LEU A 21 -28.62 13.24 -1.64
N VAL A 22 -29.29 13.66 -0.57
CA VAL A 22 -28.79 13.55 0.80
C VAL A 22 -28.61 12.08 1.18
N ALA A 23 -29.60 11.23 0.92
CA ALA A 23 -29.52 9.80 1.20
C ALA A 23 -28.42 9.10 0.39
N ALA A 24 -28.21 9.50 -0.86
CA ALA A 24 -27.26 8.86 -1.77
C ALA A 24 -25.82 9.40 -1.65
N LYS A 25 -25.63 10.66 -1.26
CA LYS A 25 -24.31 11.33 -1.28
C LYS A 25 -23.82 11.81 0.08
N VAL A 26 -24.72 12.21 0.99
CA VAL A 26 -24.35 12.85 2.27
C VAL A 26 -24.43 11.86 3.43
N LEU A 27 -25.47 11.04 3.48
CA LEU A 27 -25.70 10.08 4.56
C LEU A 27 -24.68 8.94 4.60
N PRO A 28 -24.19 8.38 3.47
CA PRO A 28 -23.23 7.27 3.53
C PRO A 28 -21.91 7.64 4.23
N PRO A 29 -21.21 8.75 3.88
CA PRO A 29 -20.01 9.16 4.60
C PRO A 29 -20.24 9.36 6.10
N LEU A 30 -21.39 9.92 6.50
CA LEU A 30 -21.73 10.16 7.91
C LEU A 30 -21.94 8.86 8.71
N ARG A 31 -22.42 7.80 8.08
CA ARG A 31 -22.63 6.50 8.74
C ARG A 31 -21.35 5.70 8.87
N VAL A 32 -20.49 5.77 7.85
CA VAL A 32 -19.34 4.87 7.74
C VAL A 32 -18.06 5.48 8.31
N GLY A 33 -18.02 6.79 8.53
CA GLY A 33 -16.92 7.48 9.22
C GLY A 33 -15.87 8.03 8.26
N GLU A 34 -14.89 8.73 8.85
CA GLU A 34 -13.82 9.37 8.08
C GLU A 34 -12.81 8.35 7.56
N PRO A 35 -12.28 8.54 6.33
CA PRO A 35 -11.29 7.64 5.76
C PRO A 35 -10.01 7.61 6.59
N PRO A 36 -9.24 6.50 6.54
CA PRO A 36 -7.95 6.42 7.21
C PRO A 36 -7.01 7.53 6.74
N ASN A 37 -6.25 8.11 7.67
CA ASN A 37 -5.27 9.17 7.39
C ASN A 37 -4.00 8.98 8.23
N TYR A 38 -2.92 9.67 7.84
CA TYR A 38 -1.62 9.51 8.51
C TYR A 38 -1.63 9.95 9.96
N GLY A 39 -2.41 10.97 10.34
CA GLY A 39 -2.52 11.42 11.73
C GLY A 39 -2.97 10.29 12.66
N VAL A 40 -4.07 9.63 12.32
CA VAL A 40 -4.58 8.48 13.10
C VAL A 40 -3.59 7.32 13.09
N ILE A 41 -2.99 6.99 11.94
CA ILE A 41 -1.98 5.92 11.84
C ILE A 41 -0.79 6.21 12.76
N VAL A 42 -0.30 7.45 12.77
CA VAL A 42 0.82 7.89 13.59
C VAL A 42 0.48 7.81 15.07
N ASP A 43 -0.73 8.20 15.46
CA ASP A 43 -1.21 8.17 16.84
C ASP A 43 -1.43 6.77 17.39
N GLU A 44 -1.98 5.87 16.58
CA GLU A 44 -2.16 4.48 17.00
C GLU A 44 -0.88 3.65 16.97
N SER A 45 0.11 4.03 16.16
CA SER A 45 1.41 3.34 16.11
C SER A 45 2.33 3.73 17.27
N ARG A 46 1.85 4.50 18.26
CA ARG A 46 2.66 5.03 19.35
C ARG A 46 3.17 3.88 20.23
N ASN A 47 4.47 3.61 20.13
CA ASN A 47 5.21 2.53 20.82
C ASN A 47 5.07 1.13 20.23
N GLU A 48 4.63 1.00 18.98
CA GLU A 48 4.62 -0.30 18.34
C GLU A 48 6.02 -0.72 17.86
N PRO A 49 6.39 -2.00 18.00
CA PRO A 49 7.62 -2.51 17.41
C PRO A 49 7.52 -2.46 15.88
N PRO A 50 8.66 -2.45 15.16
CA PRO A 50 8.68 -2.53 13.71
C PRO A 50 7.87 -3.72 13.18
N ALA A 51 7.10 -3.48 12.13
CA ALA A 51 6.32 -4.52 11.46
C ALA A 51 7.21 -5.24 10.45
N CYS A 52 7.36 -6.55 10.57
CA CYS A 52 8.12 -7.37 9.62
C CYS A 52 7.19 -8.28 8.81
N TRP A 53 7.59 -8.58 7.58
CA TRP A 53 6.77 -9.28 6.60
C TRP A 53 7.59 -10.34 5.87
N ALA A 54 6.96 -11.47 5.57
CA ALA A 54 7.42 -12.37 4.53
C ALA A 54 6.70 -12.03 3.23
N ILE A 55 7.44 -11.95 2.13
CA ILE A 55 6.89 -11.67 0.80
C ILE A 55 6.75 -13.00 0.06
N GLN A 56 5.55 -13.30 -0.41
CA GLN A 56 5.22 -14.53 -1.11
C GLN A 56 4.69 -14.24 -2.51
N MET A 57 5.05 -15.11 -3.44
CA MET A 57 4.52 -15.12 -4.80
C MET A 57 4.34 -16.57 -5.23
N ASN A 58 3.18 -16.89 -5.81
CA ASN A 58 2.82 -18.27 -6.20
C ASN A 58 3.01 -19.29 -5.06
N GLY A 59 2.75 -18.87 -3.80
CA GLY A 59 2.92 -19.70 -2.60
C GLY A 59 4.35 -19.83 -2.09
N LYS A 60 5.36 -19.36 -2.82
CA LYS A 60 6.78 -19.41 -2.43
C LYS A 60 7.21 -18.10 -1.78
N THR A 61 7.99 -18.15 -0.70
CA THR A 61 8.61 -16.96 -0.11
C THR A 61 9.78 -16.48 -0.98
N ILE A 62 9.66 -15.25 -1.49
CA ILE A 62 10.62 -14.62 -2.42
C ILE A 62 11.34 -13.41 -1.81
N GLY A 63 10.95 -12.97 -0.61
CA GLY A 63 11.54 -11.81 0.03
C GLY A 63 11.06 -11.54 1.45
N TRP A 64 11.48 -10.39 1.98
CA TRP A 64 11.03 -9.86 3.26
C TRP A 64 10.83 -8.35 3.16
N ALA A 65 10.01 -7.79 4.06
CA ALA A 65 9.91 -6.36 4.24
C ALA A 65 9.87 -6.00 5.73
N ALA A 66 10.25 -4.77 6.06
CA ALA A 66 10.14 -4.24 7.40
C ALA A 66 9.81 -2.75 7.38
N ASN A 67 8.89 -2.34 8.26
CA ASN A 67 8.46 -0.96 8.40
C ASN A 67 8.66 -0.47 9.83
N LYS A 68 9.11 0.78 9.98
CA LYS A 68 9.24 1.44 11.28
C LYS A 68 8.74 2.87 11.21
N LEU A 69 7.88 3.24 12.16
CA LEU A 69 7.50 4.63 12.37
C LEU A 69 8.36 5.21 13.49
N GLU A 70 9.06 6.29 13.20
CA GLU A 70 9.85 7.03 14.17
C GLU A 70 9.27 8.43 14.37
N ARG A 71 9.06 8.84 15.61
CA ARG A 71 8.73 10.24 15.92
C ARG A 71 10.01 10.99 16.20
N ARG A 72 10.24 12.08 15.46
CA ARG A 72 11.34 13.01 15.72
C ARG A 72 10.91 14.05 16.75
N LYS A 73 11.87 14.89 17.13
CA LYS A 73 11.61 16.11 17.89
C LYS A 73 10.62 16.99 17.09
N GLU A 74 9.83 17.80 17.79
CA GLU A 74 8.85 18.73 17.19
C GLU A 74 7.58 18.09 16.61
N GLY A 75 7.35 16.79 16.84
CA GLY A 75 6.09 16.11 16.44
C GLY A 75 6.06 15.61 15.00
N ILE A 76 7.14 15.81 14.24
CA ILE A 76 7.33 15.22 12.91
C ILE A 76 7.48 13.71 13.05
N SER A 77 6.81 12.94 12.19
CA SER A 77 6.91 11.49 12.15
C SER A 77 7.49 11.02 10.82
N GLU A 78 8.36 10.02 10.86
CA GLU A 78 8.99 9.43 9.68
C GLU A 78 8.64 7.95 9.59
N LEU A 79 8.08 7.52 8.46
CA LEU A 79 7.83 6.10 8.17
C LEU A 79 8.92 5.58 7.25
N PHE A 80 9.73 4.66 7.75
CA PHE A 80 10.73 3.93 6.98
C PHE A 80 10.20 2.58 6.55
N SER A 81 10.54 2.17 5.33
CA SER A 81 10.29 0.83 4.82
C SER A 81 11.52 0.31 4.09
N HIS A 82 11.86 -0.94 4.38
CA HIS A 82 12.86 -1.74 3.64
C HIS A 82 12.16 -2.95 3.08
N VAL A 83 12.37 -3.22 1.81
CA VAL A 83 11.75 -4.30 1.06
C VAL A 83 12.86 -4.98 0.28
N TYR A 84 13.00 -6.29 0.42
CA TYR A 84 14.01 -7.06 -0.29
C TYR A 84 13.37 -8.28 -0.93
N PHE A 85 13.57 -8.41 -2.24
CA PHE A 85 13.25 -9.60 -3.02
C PHE A 85 14.57 -10.29 -3.37
N GLY A 86 14.75 -11.54 -2.91
CA GLY A 86 15.96 -12.32 -3.18
C GLY A 86 15.84 -13.24 -4.39
N GLU A 87 14.61 -13.63 -4.74
CA GLU A 87 14.34 -14.60 -5.82
C GLU A 87 13.19 -14.08 -6.69
N LEU A 88 13.38 -12.91 -7.32
CA LEU A 88 12.37 -12.31 -8.18
C LEU A 88 12.47 -12.88 -9.61
N PRO A 89 11.47 -13.65 -10.10
CA PRO A 89 11.43 -14.13 -11.48
C PRO A 89 11.02 -12.99 -12.40
N LEU A 90 12.02 -12.32 -12.98
CA LEU A 90 11.80 -11.15 -13.83
C LEU A 90 11.18 -11.51 -15.18
N ASP A 91 11.36 -12.73 -15.64
CA ASP A 91 10.73 -13.25 -16.85
C ASP A 91 9.19 -13.30 -16.72
N GLU A 92 8.68 -13.63 -15.53
CA GLU A 92 7.25 -13.60 -15.24
C GLU A 92 6.70 -12.18 -15.03
N LEU A 93 7.56 -11.23 -14.63
CA LEU A 93 7.15 -9.91 -14.16
C LEU A 93 7.41 -8.78 -15.17
N ALA A 94 8.47 -8.83 -15.97
CA ALA A 94 8.89 -7.67 -16.76
C ALA A 94 7.88 -7.30 -17.87
N PRO A 95 7.30 -6.09 -17.85
CA PRO A 95 6.52 -5.60 -18.98
C PRO A 95 7.45 -5.33 -20.16
N GLY A 96 6.90 -5.33 -21.37
CA GLY A 96 7.71 -5.25 -22.60
C GLY A 96 8.70 -4.07 -22.67
N TRP A 97 8.40 -2.94 -22.02
CA TRP A 97 9.31 -1.79 -21.94
C TRP A 97 10.49 -2.05 -20.97
N LEU A 98 10.24 -2.74 -19.85
CA LEU A 98 11.25 -3.08 -18.84
C LEU A 98 12.18 -4.17 -19.35
N ALA A 99 11.66 -5.10 -20.18
CA ALA A 99 12.46 -6.13 -20.84
C ALA A 99 13.58 -5.53 -21.71
N GLY A 100 13.36 -4.36 -22.33
CA GLY A 100 14.40 -3.65 -23.10
C GLY A 100 15.53 -3.10 -22.22
N VAL A 101 15.21 -2.57 -21.04
CA VAL A 101 16.18 -2.04 -20.07
C VAL A 101 16.92 -3.15 -19.34
N LEU A 102 16.23 -4.23 -19.01
CA LEU A 102 16.77 -5.35 -18.23
C LEU A 102 17.50 -6.39 -19.10
N LYS A 103 17.29 -6.42 -20.42
CA LYS A 103 17.93 -7.38 -21.34
C LYS A 103 19.45 -7.57 -21.15
N PRO A 104 20.26 -6.49 -21.00
CA PRO A 104 21.69 -6.63 -20.76
C PRO A 104 22.03 -7.29 -19.42
N VAL A 105 21.16 -7.17 -18.42
CA VAL A 105 21.33 -7.70 -17.05
C VAL A 105 20.74 -9.11 -16.91
N LEU A 106 19.63 -9.37 -17.61
CA LEU A 106 18.92 -10.66 -17.63
C LEU A 106 19.66 -11.74 -18.40
N SER A 107 20.58 -11.37 -19.29
CA SER A 107 21.30 -12.33 -20.14
C SER A 107 22.18 -13.29 -19.32
N ASP A 108 22.58 -12.88 -18.11
CA ASP A 108 23.49 -13.64 -17.23
C ASP A 108 22.85 -14.07 -15.89
N LEU A 109 21.58 -13.70 -15.60
CA LEU A 109 20.98 -13.92 -14.28
C LEU A 109 19.53 -14.41 -14.37
N GLU A 110 19.28 -15.65 -13.94
CA GLU A 110 17.93 -16.23 -13.80
C GLU A 110 17.12 -15.62 -12.63
N LEU A 111 17.80 -15.07 -11.61
CA LEU A 111 17.17 -14.48 -10.42
C LEU A 111 17.83 -13.15 -10.07
N LEU A 112 17.02 -12.12 -9.82
CA LEU A 112 17.52 -10.78 -9.46
C LEU A 112 17.19 -10.43 -8.01
N ASP A 113 18.23 -10.01 -7.29
CA ASP A 113 18.08 -9.33 -6.00
C ASP A 113 17.54 -7.91 -6.23
N VAL A 114 16.38 -7.59 -5.66
CA VAL A 114 15.80 -6.24 -5.70
C VAL A 114 15.66 -5.72 -4.28
N GLU A 115 16.29 -4.59 -3.99
CA GLU A 115 16.14 -3.88 -2.72
C GLU A 115 15.40 -2.57 -2.97
N LYS A 116 14.35 -2.31 -2.19
CA LYS A 116 13.63 -1.06 -2.21
C LYS A 116 13.58 -0.47 -0.82
N ARG A 117 13.79 0.84 -0.75
CA ARG A 117 13.80 1.63 0.46
C ARG A 117 12.90 2.83 0.27
N SER A 118 12.03 3.10 1.23
CA SER A 118 11.19 4.30 1.18
C SER A 118 11.12 5.01 2.52
N ARG A 119 10.92 6.33 2.45
CA ARG A 119 10.79 7.24 3.58
C ARG A 119 9.60 8.17 3.34
N LEU A 120 8.68 8.23 4.28
CA LEU A 120 7.63 9.24 4.32
C LEU A 120 7.89 10.19 5.47
N VAL A 121 7.65 11.48 5.26
CA VAL A 121 7.66 12.49 6.33
C VAL A 121 6.26 13.02 6.52
N ILE A 122 5.79 12.96 7.77
CA ILE A 122 4.45 13.37 8.19
C ILE A 122 4.62 14.51 9.19
N ASP A 123 3.95 15.62 8.93
CA ASP A 123 3.98 16.79 9.82
C ASP A 123 3.19 16.55 11.11
N PRO A 124 3.30 17.44 12.12
CA PRO A 124 2.56 17.30 13.38
C PRO A 124 1.03 17.35 13.25
N LEU A 125 0.51 17.78 12.09
CA LEU A 125 -0.93 17.78 11.79
C LEU A 125 -1.37 16.49 11.08
N GLY A 126 -0.47 15.52 10.92
CA GLY A 126 -0.78 14.24 10.27
C GLY A 126 -0.82 14.32 8.75
N ARG A 127 -0.16 15.31 8.13
CA ARG A 127 -0.13 15.49 6.67
C ARG A 127 1.20 15.02 6.10
N LEU A 128 1.14 14.34 4.94
CA LEU A 128 2.34 13.95 4.20
C LEU A 128 3.04 15.21 3.64
N THR A 129 4.33 15.38 3.89
CA THR A 129 5.11 16.51 3.36
C THR A 129 6.18 16.07 2.37
N GLU A 130 6.78 14.90 2.59
CA GLU A 130 7.85 14.36 1.75
C GLU A 130 7.71 12.85 1.56
N PHE A 131 8.05 12.38 0.36
CA PHE A 131 8.10 10.98 -0.06
C PHE A 131 9.45 10.73 -0.73
N GLU A 132 10.23 9.76 -0.28
CA GLU A 132 11.41 9.29 -1.00
C GLU A 132 11.33 7.78 -1.20
N SER A 133 11.69 7.30 -2.38
CA SER A 133 11.79 5.87 -2.69
C SER A 133 13.02 5.60 -3.55
N ASN A 134 13.83 4.63 -3.16
CA ASN A 134 15.02 4.21 -3.90
C ASN A 134 14.92 2.71 -4.16
N VAL A 135 15.10 2.30 -5.41
CA VAL A 135 15.10 0.90 -5.85
C VAL A 135 16.47 0.57 -6.42
N ARG A 136 17.07 -0.50 -5.90
CA ARG A 136 18.36 -1.04 -6.33
C ARG A 136 18.13 -2.41 -6.95
N LEU A 137 18.77 -2.64 -8.09
CA LEU A 137 18.61 -3.85 -8.91
C LEU A 137 19.97 -4.55 -9.02
N ALA A 138 20.14 -5.69 -8.35
CA ALA A 138 21.40 -6.42 -8.24
C ALA A 138 22.61 -5.52 -7.93
N ASN A 139 23.51 -5.33 -8.91
CA ASN A 139 24.73 -4.53 -8.77
C ASN A 139 24.56 -3.09 -9.29
N LEU A 140 23.42 -2.75 -9.88
CA LEU A 140 23.12 -1.38 -10.31
C LEU A 140 22.68 -0.57 -9.09
N ILE A 141 23.56 0.34 -8.66
CA ILE A 141 23.28 1.27 -7.59
C ILE A 141 22.19 2.23 -8.06
N ASP A 142 21.12 2.33 -7.27
CA ASP A 142 20.00 3.27 -7.44
C ASP A 142 19.39 3.33 -8.84
N ALA A 143 18.98 2.17 -9.35
CA ALA A 143 18.32 2.05 -10.65
C ALA A 143 17.12 2.99 -10.80
N ILE A 144 16.36 3.22 -9.72
CA ILE A 144 15.23 4.16 -9.70
C ILE A 144 15.24 4.94 -8.40
N LYS A 145 15.28 6.27 -8.48
CA LYS A 145 15.08 7.21 -7.36
C LYS A 145 13.83 8.01 -7.58
N VAL A 146 13.02 8.15 -6.54
CA VAL A 146 11.84 9.00 -6.55
C VAL A 146 11.87 9.91 -5.35
N LYS A 147 11.61 11.19 -5.62
CA LYS A 147 11.45 12.22 -4.59
C LYS A 147 10.13 12.93 -4.82
N GLY A 148 9.37 13.06 -3.76
CA GLY A 148 8.05 13.65 -3.74
C GLY A 148 7.96 14.71 -2.67
N ARG A 149 7.37 15.84 -3.00
CA ARG A 149 7.01 16.88 -2.03
C ARG A 149 5.58 17.30 -2.21
N LEU A 150 4.86 17.44 -1.09
CA LEU A 150 3.50 17.97 -1.09
C LEU A 150 3.54 19.46 -0.78
N GLU A 151 3.16 20.28 -1.76
CA GLU A 151 3.03 21.73 -1.63
C GLU A 151 1.54 22.08 -1.66
N GLY A 152 0.95 22.31 -0.48
CA GLY A 152 -0.49 22.51 -0.33
C GLY A 152 -1.28 21.25 -0.71
N SER A 153 -1.96 21.28 -1.85
CA SER A 153 -2.69 20.14 -2.41
C SER A 153 -2.04 19.58 -3.68
N THR A 154 -0.78 19.91 -3.95
CA THR A 154 -0.07 19.45 -5.17
C THR A 154 1.12 18.59 -4.79
N LEU A 155 1.08 17.32 -5.17
CA LEU A 155 2.19 16.39 -5.07
C LEU A 155 3.08 16.54 -6.30
N ARG A 156 4.32 17.00 -6.10
CA ARG A 156 5.35 17.04 -7.14
C ARG A 156 6.28 15.86 -6.95
N LEU A 157 6.31 14.95 -7.92
CA LEU A 157 7.21 13.79 -7.94
C LEU A 157 8.28 13.97 -9.01
N THR A 158 9.53 13.79 -8.62
CA THR A 158 10.67 13.66 -9.54
C THR A 158 11.10 12.20 -9.53
N VAL A 159 11.00 11.54 -10.68
CA VAL A 159 11.43 10.15 -10.91
C VAL A 159 12.70 10.18 -11.74
N GLN A 160 13.76 9.61 -11.21
CA GLN A 160 15.04 9.44 -11.87
C GLN A 160 15.30 7.94 -12.08
N SER A 161 15.63 7.55 -13.31
CA SER A 161 15.98 6.18 -13.67
C SER A 161 17.17 6.22 -14.63
N GLY A 162 18.37 5.86 -14.13
CA GLY A 162 19.62 6.11 -14.85
C GLY A 162 19.80 7.60 -15.17
N ASP A 163 20.00 7.91 -16.45
CA ASP A 163 20.17 9.29 -16.96
C ASP A 163 18.84 10.02 -17.21
N ILE A 164 17.71 9.30 -17.15
CA ILE A 164 16.38 9.87 -17.41
C ILE A 164 15.82 10.43 -16.12
N SER A 165 15.37 11.68 -16.15
CA SER A 165 14.64 12.33 -15.06
C SER A 165 13.35 12.96 -15.57
N ALA A 166 12.23 12.65 -14.92
CA ALA A 166 10.92 13.20 -15.23
C ALA A 166 10.29 13.78 -13.96
N THR A 167 9.67 14.95 -14.07
CA THR A 167 8.89 15.53 -12.98
C THR A 167 7.42 15.53 -13.36
N VAL A 168 6.58 14.99 -12.48
CA VAL A 168 5.13 14.93 -12.64
C VAL A 168 4.46 15.59 -11.44
N SER A 169 3.40 16.34 -11.70
CA SER A 169 2.58 16.96 -10.66
C SER A 169 1.17 16.41 -10.69
N ARG A 170 0.59 16.15 -9.52
CA ARG A 170 -0.80 15.69 -9.35
C ARG A 170 -1.45 16.39 -8.17
N SER A 171 -2.75 16.65 -8.29
CA SER A 171 -3.54 17.13 -7.16
C SER A 171 -3.75 16.00 -6.16
N LEU A 172 -3.50 16.27 -4.89
CA LEU A 172 -3.69 15.35 -3.78
C LEU A 172 -4.31 16.10 -2.60
N ALA A 173 -5.36 15.52 -2.00
CA ALA A 173 -5.95 16.12 -0.80
C ALA A 173 -4.91 16.15 0.34
N PRO A 174 -4.84 17.21 1.16
CA PRO A 174 -3.79 17.38 2.18
C PRO A 174 -3.64 16.22 3.19
N ASN A 175 -4.75 15.51 3.45
CA ASN A 175 -4.80 14.42 4.42
C ASN A 175 -4.90 13.03 3.74
N ALA A 176 -4.74 12.96 2.42
CA ALA A 176 -4.85 11.70 1.71
C ALA A 176 -3.67 10.78 2.02
N LEU A 177 -3.97 9.49 2.18
CA LEU A 177 -2.95 8.46 2.24
C LEU A 177 -2.31 8.28 0.88
N MET A 178 -1.01 8.09 0.85
CA MET A 178 -0.27 7.74 -0.36
C MET A 178 0.24 6.31 -0.23
N GLY A 179 -0.20 5.44 -1.13
CA GLY A 179 0.28 4.07 -1.21
C GLY A 179 1.58 3.98 -2.01
N ASP A 180 2.31 2.90 -1.77
CA ASP A 180 3.44 2.48 -2.59
C ASP A 180 3.29 0.98 -2.86
N GLU A 181 3.23 0.60 -4.14
CA GLU A 181 2.88 -0.74 -4.61
C GLU A 181 3.75 -1.85 -3.99
N LEU A 182 5.01 -1.54 -3.71
CA LEU A 182 5.97 -2.51 -3.18
C LEU A 182 6.23 -2.37 -1.68
N THR A 183 5.64 -1.39 -1.00
CA THR A 183 5.77 -1.23 0.46
C THR A 183 4.49 -1.69 1.13
N PRO A 184 4.54 -2.69 2.04
CA PRO A 184 3.37 -3.07 2.79
C PRO A 184 2.95 -1.96 3.77
N GLN A 185 1.65 -1.80 3.99
CA GLN A 185 1.12 -0.89 4.99
C GLN A 185 0.98 -1.61 6.34
N ALA A 186 1.49 -1.00 7.42
CA ALA A 186 1.47 -1.65 8.74
C ALA A 186 0.16 -1.50 9.51
N ARG A 187 -0.52 -0.36 9.33
CA ARG A 187 -1.79 -0.06 10.00
C ARG A 187 -2.75 0.66 9.08
N LEU A 188 -4.03 0.38 9.28
CA LEU A 188 -5.15 1.04 8.64
C LEU A 188 -6.33 1.06 9.63
N PRO A 189 -6.35 2.02 10.55
CA PRO A 189 -7.31 2.02 11.66
C PRO A 189 -8.68 2.60 11.30
N ASN A 190 -9.63 2.41 12.22
CA ASN A 190 -11.00 2.94 12.14
C ASN A 190 -11.79 2.50 10.91
N LEU A 191 -11.54 1.27 10.46
CA LEU A 191 -12.28 0.69 9.33
C LEU A 191 -13.69 0.29 9.73
N ARG A 192 -14.61 0.48 8.79
CA ARG A 192 -15.99 -0.02 8.87
C ARG A 192 -16.43 -0.56 7.51
N VAL A 193 -17.22 -1.64 7.51
CA VAL A 193 -17.78 -2.18 6.27
C VAL A 193 -18.58 -1.11 5.51
N GLY A 194 -18.37 -1.03 4.20
CA GLY A 194 -18.95 -0.04 3.30
C GLY A 194 -18.12 1.25 3.14
N GLN A 195 -17.01 1.39 3.87
CA GLN A 195 -16.21 2.62 3.82
C GLN A 195 -15.48 2.71 2.50
N GLN A 196 -15.40 3.92 1.94
CA GLN A 196 -14.74 4.15 0.65
C GLN A 196 -13.83 5.37 0.71
N TRP A 197 -12.69 5.28 0.04
CA TRP A 197 -11.78 6.41 -0.14
C TRP A 197 -10.90 6.22 -1.37
N THR A 198 -10.17 7.27 -1.72
CA THR A 198 -9.25 7.27 -2.84
C THR A 198 -7.82 7.32 -2.33
N VAL A 199 -6.94 6.52 -2.92
CA VAL A 199 -5.52 6.45 -2.58
C VAL A 199 -4.69 6.59 -3.86
N PRO A 200 -3.86 7.63 -4.01
CA PRO A 200 -2.79 7.59 -4.99
C PRO A 200 -1.81 6.47 -4.66
N LEU A 201 -1.54 5.60 -5.62
CA LEU A 201 -0.56 4.52 -5.51
C LEU A 201 0.64 4.83 -6.39
N TYR A 202 1.82 4.95 -5.79
CA TYR A 202 3.08 4.99 -6.53
C TYR A 202 3.51 3.58 -6.94
N SER A 203 3.96 3.43 -8.18
CA SER A 203 4.54 2.20 -8.71
C SER A 203 5.92 2.48 -9.34
N PRO A 204 7.00 1.83 -8.86
CA PRO A 204 8.32 1.97 -9.47
C PRO A 204 8.43 1.30 -10.84
N PHE A 205 7.50 0.42 -11.19
CA PHE A 205 7.53 -0.35 -12.42
C PHE A 205 6.60 0.20 -13.52
N ARG A 206 6.10 1.42 -13.33
CA ARG A 206 5.42 2.17 -14.39
C ARG A 206 6.40 3.09 -15.11
N SER A 207 5.95 3.60 -16.26
CA SER A 207 6.69 4.65 -16.98
C SER A 207 6.98 5.82 -16.05
N ALA A 208 8.19 6.39 -16.13
CA ALA A 208 8.59 7.57 -15.38
C ALA A 208 7.67 8.79 -15.61
N THR A 209 6.94 8.82 -16.74
CA THR A 209 5.98 9.87 -17.08
C THR A 209 4.57 9.66 -16.49
N SER A 210 4.28 8.47 -15.96
CA SER A 210 3.01 8.16 -15.28
C SER A 210 3.21 7.18 -14.11
N PRO A 211 3.97 7.57 -13.07
CA PRO A 211 4.35 6.72 -11.95
C PRO A 211 3.24 6.54 -10.90
N LEU A 212 2.15 7.30 -10.99
CA LEU A 212 1.03 7.30 -10.06
C LEU A 212 -0.22 6.70 -10.71
N ASP A 213 -0.95 5.92 -9.93
CA ASP A 213 -2.31 5.48 -10.21
C ASP A 213 -3.26 5.99 -9.11
N ILE A 214 -4.55 6.09 -9.42
CA ILE A 214 -5.57 6.47 -8.44
C ILE A 214 -6.45 5.25 -8.21
N LEU A 215 -6.41 4.71 -6.99
CA LEU A 215 -7.21 3.56 -6.61
C LEU A 215 -8.39 3.98 -5.74
N GLN A 216 -9.53 3.33 -5.95
CA GLN A 216 -10.67 3.38 -5.05
C GLN A 216 -10.58 2.20 -4.09
N ALA A 217 -10.43 2.50 -2.81
CA ALA A 217 -10.44 1.53 -1.73
C ALA A 217 -11.86 1.40 -1.15
N THR A 218 -12.29 0.17 -0.90
CA THR A 218 -13.56 -0.14 -0.25
C THR A 218 -13.36 -1.20 0.82
N VAL A 219 -13.90 -0.99 2.02
CA VAL A 219 -14.03 -2.07 3.02
C VAL A 219 -15.25 -2.89 2.65
N GLU A 220 -15.06 -4.09 2.12
CA GLU A 220 -16.18 -4.85 1.54
C GLU A 220 -16.91 -5.71 2.56
N ARG A 221 -16.17 -6.32 3.47
CA ARG A 221 -16.67 -7.34 4.39
C ARG A 221 -15.71 -7.58 5.54
N GLU A 222 -16.13 -8.45 6.44
CA GLU A 222 -15.30 -9.03 7.49
C GLU A 222 -15.12 -10.53 7.23
N ASP A 223 -13.86 -10.98 7.22
CA ASP A 223 -13.49 -12.38 7.04
C ASP A 223 -12.67 -12.86 8.25
N PRO A 224 -12.98 -14.05 8.81
CA PRO A 224 -12.09 -14.70 9.76
C PRO A 224 -10.85 -15.24 9.06
N VAL A 225 -9.68 -15.00 9.66
CA VAL A 225 -8.39 -15.50 9.16
C VAL A 225 -7.65 -16.20 10.29
N ILE A 226 -6.86 -17.22 9.95
CA ILE A 226 -5.94 -17.83 10.91
C ILE A 226 -4.64 -17.04 10.90
N TRP A 227 -4.28 -16.45 12.04
CA TRP A 227 -3.00 -15.75 12.25
C TRP A 227 -2.40 -16.16 13.60
N ASP A 228 -1.12 -16.55 13.59
CA ASP A 228 -0.43 -17.08 14.78
C ASP A 228 -1.20 -18.24 15.47
N GLY A 229 -1.77 -19.14 14.65
CA GLY A 229 -2.55 -20.29 15.11
C GLY A 229 -3.93 -19.95 15.71
N ARG A 230 -4.38 -18.70 15.61
CA ARG A 230 -5.66 -18.23 16.17
C ARG A 230 -6.56 -17.69 15.08
N SER A 231 -7.86 -17.94 15.19
CA SER A 231 -8.86 -17.27 14.35
C SER A 231 -9.04 -15.83 14.81
N VAL A 232 -8.90 -14.88 13.88
CA VAL A 232 -9.03 -13.44 14.11
C VAL A 232 -9.95 -12.86 13.06
N ASN A 233 -10.90 -12.02 13.46
CA ASN A 233 -11.76 -11.31 12.53
C ASN A 233 -10.98 -10.17 11.85
N THR A 234 -11.17 -10.01 10.54
CA THR A 234 -10.48 -8.95 9.77
C THR A 234 -11.42 -8.27 8.80
N HIS A 235 -11.29 -6.95 8.68
CA HIS A 235 -11.83 -6.18 7.59
C HIS A 235 -11.04 -6.48 6.31
N VAL A 236 -11.77 -6.77 5.22
CA VAL A 236 -11.17 -6.94 3.89
C VAL A 236 -11.33 -5.64 3.11
N VAL A 237 -10.21 -4.97 2.87
CA VAL A 237 -10.14 -3.76 2.06
C VAL A 237 -9.73 -4.12 0.64
N VAL A 238 -10.54 -3.77 -0.34
CA VAL A 238 -10.28 -4.03 -1.75
C VAL A 238 -10.01 -2.73 -2.48
N TYR A 239 -8.90 -2.69 -3.21
CA TYR A 239 -8.48 -1.55 -4.01
C TYR A 239 -8.70 -1.85 -5.48
N ARG A 240 -9.45 -1.00 -6.17
CA ARG A 240 -9.72 -1.12 -7.61
C ARG A 240 -9.22 0.11 -8.36
N GLY A 241 -8.78 -0.10 -9.61
CA GLY A 241 -8.44 1.03 -10.49
C GLY A 241 -9.69 1.81 -10.90
N ASP A 242 -9.51 3.08 -11.27
CA ASP A 242 -10.61 3.91 -11.78
C ASP A 242 -11.18 3.32 -13.08
N SER A 243 -12.50 3.12 -13.14
CA SER A 243 -13.22 2.31 -14.14
C SER A 243 -13.38 3.00 -15.51
N GLY A 244 -12.58 4.01 -15.82
CA GLY A 244 -12.67 4.80 -17.05
C GLY A 244 -12.27 4.07 -18.35
N SER A 245 -11.83 2.81 -18.30
CA SER A 245 -11.20 2.10 -19.42
C SER A 245 -11.99 0.91 -20.00
N GLY A 246 -13.30 0.82 -19.73
CA GLY A 246 -14.23 0.02 -20.55
C GLY A 246 -14.06 -1.51 -20.53
N ALA A 247 -13.26 -2.08 -19.64
CA ALA A 247 -13.15 -3.53 -19.48
C ALA A 247 -14.07 -4.04 -18.37
N ALA A 248 -15.10 -4.81 -18.75
CA ALA A 248 -15.90 -5.59 -17.83
C ALA A 248 -15.08 -6.80 -17.32
N GLY A 249 -14.29 -6.61 -16.27
CA GLY A 249 -13.48 -7.64 -15.61
C GLY A 249 -13.11 -7.25 -14.18
N ASP A 250 -12.60 -8.20 -13.38
CA ASP A 250 -12.12 -7.92 -12.03
C ASP A 250 -10.92 -6.96 -12.08
N ASN A 251 -11.17 -5.67 -11.81
CA ASN A 251 -10.15 -4.63 -11.76
C ASN A 251 -9.51 -4.47 -10.38
N THR A 252 -9.52 -5.54 -9.56
CA THR A 252 -8.87 -5.55 -8.25
C THR A 252 -7.35 -5.44 -8.43
N ARG A 253 -6.78 -4.38 -7.86
CA ARG A 253 -5.35 -4.09 -7.88
C ARG A 253 -4.66 -4.51 -6.59
N ALA A 254 -5.36 -4.46 -5.47
CA ALA A 254 -4.84 -4.93 -4.18
C ALA A 254 -5.97 -5.36 -3.23
N ARG A 255 -5.63 -6.19 -2.25
CA ARG A 255 -6.47 -6.54 -1.10
C ARG A 255 -5.67 -6.43 0.19
N MET A 256 -6.31 -6.02 1.28
CA MET A 256 -5.70 -6.02 2.61
C MET A 256 -6.65 -6.67 3.62
N TRP A 257 -6.07 -7.45 4.52
CA TRP A 257 -6.77 -8.02 5.68
C TRP A 257 -6.31 -7.30 6.92
N VAL A 258 -7.22 -6.56 7.54
CA VAL A 258 -6.93 -5.63 8.63
C VAL A 258 -7.71 -6.05 9.86
N ARG A 259 -7.01 -6.32 10.96
CA ARG A 259 -7.62 -6.64 12.24
C ARG A 259 -8.44 -5.46 12.76
N GLU A 260 -9.41 -5.72 13.64
CA GLU A 260 -10.29 -4.69 14.22
C GLU A 260 -9.52 -3.52 14.88
N ASP A 261 -8.34 -3.78 15.44
CA ASP A 261 -7.46 -2.75 16.01
C ASP A 261 -6.63 -1.99 14.96
N GLY A 262 -6.92 -2.15 13.66
CA GLY A 262 -6.22 -1.48 12.58
C GLY A 262 -4.92 -2.13 12.14
N VAL A 263 -4.47 -3.23 12.76
CA VAL A 263 -3.24 -3.92 12.33
C VAL A 263 -3.46 -4.67 11.02
N VAL A 264 -2.69 -4.33 9.98
CA VAL A 264 -2.71 -5.08 8.71
C VAL A 264 -1.97 -6.40 8.89
N LEU A 265 -2.64 -7.53 8.65
CA LEU A 265 -2.07 -8.88 8.77
C LEU A 265 -1.56 -9.43 7.43
N CYS A 266 -2.22 -9.06 6.34
CA CYS A 266 -1.85 -9.48 5.00
C CYS A 266 -2.19 -8.37 4.00
N GLN A 267 -1.32 -8.19 3.01
CA GLN A 267 -1.56 -7.32 1.86
C GLN A 267 -1.23 -8.10 0.60
N GLU A 268 -2.18 -8.19 -0.32
CA GLU A 268 -2.01 -8.76 -1.66
C GLU A 268 -2.02 -7.62 -2.67
N VAL A 269 -1.03 -7.57 -3.56
CA VAL A 269 -0.91 -6.53 -4.59
C VAL A 269 -0.64 -7.21 -5.93
N GLY A 270 -1.36 -6.81 -6.97
CA GLY A 270 -1.12 -7.28 -8.33
C GLY A 270 0.06 -6.55 -8.95
N VAL A 271 1.25 -7.15 -8.87
CA VAL A 271 2.45 -6.62 -9.54
C VAL A 271 2.46 -7.19 -10.96
N PHE A 272 2.18 -6.31 -11.93
CA PHE A 272 1.89 -6.67 -13.32
C PHE A 272 0.65 -7.58 -13.46
N LYS A 273 0.85 -8.90 -13.52
CA LYS A 273 -0.20 -9.92 -13.61
C LYS A 273 -0.09 -10.97 -12.51
N THR A 274 0.92 -10.87 -11.65
CA THR A 274 1.22 -11.88 -10.64
C THR A 274 0.90 -11.30 -9.26
N PRO A 275 0.08 -11.99 -8.45
CA PRO A 275 -0.23 -11.55 -7.11
C PRO A 275 0.98 -11.74 -6.19
N VAL A 276 1.41 -10.66 -5.56
CA VAL A 276 2.43 -10.65 -4.51
C VAL A 276 1.75 -10.44 -3.17
N ARG A 277 2.02 -11.31 -2.21
CA ARG A 277 1.45 -11.27 -0.85
C ARG A 277 2.52 -10.91 0.17
N PHE A 278 2.30 -9.81 0.89
CA PHE A 278 3.02 -9.44 2.09
C PHE A 278 2.28 -10.01 3.29
N LYS A 279 2.86 -11.02 3.95
CA LYS A 279 2.30 -11.63 5.16
C LYS A 279 3.02 -11.10 6.39
N ARG A 280 2.28 -10.50 7.32
CA ARG A 280 2.85 -9.99 8.56
C ARG A 280 3.34 -11.14 9.42
N LEU A 281 4.59 -11.06 9.84
CA LEU A 281 5.17 -12.02 10.78
C LEU A 281 4.64 -11.77 12.19
N PRO A 282 4.40 -12.82 12.99
CA PRO A 282 4.04 -12.63 14.38
C PRO A 282 5.18 -11.95 15.17
N PRO A 283 4.88 -11.36 16.35
CA PRO A 283 5.84 -10.52 17.07
C PRO A 283 7.15 -11.23 17.44
N ARG A 284 7.10 -12.55 17.69
CA ARG A 284 8.29 -13.34 18.08
C ARG A 284 9.28 -13.46 16.92
N GLU A 285 8.79 -13.82 15.75
CA GLU A 285 9.56 -13.97 14.52
C GLU A 285 10.03 -12.59 14.02
N ALA A 286 9.13 -11.60 14.03
CA ALA A 286 9.46 -10.22 13.66
C ALA A 286 10.64 -9.69 14.50
N LYS A 287 10.68 -9.98 15.81
CA LYS A 287 11.79 -9.58 16.70
C LYS A 287 13.16 -10.06 16.24
N SER A 288 13.24 -11.25 15.67
CA SER A 288 14.51 -11.79 15.16
C SER A 288 15.02 -11.06 13.90
N ILE A 289 14.11 -10.44 13.14
CA ILE A 289 14.42 -9.67 11.94
C ILE A 289 14.78 -8.24 12.32
N TRP A 290 13.93 -7.55 13.10
CA TRP A 290 14.18 -6.13 13.38
C TRP A 290 15.35 -5.89 14.34
N ASN A 291 15.68 -6.85 15.22
CA ASN A 291 16.91 -6.77 16.03
C ASN A 291 18.19 -6.88 15.19
N ALA A 292 18.11 -7.46 14.00
CA ALA A 292 19.24 -7.62 13.10
C ALA A 292 19.35 -6.46 12.09
N LEU A 293 18.32 -5.62 11.96
CA LEU A 293 18.37 -4.43 11.13
C LEU A 293 19.26 -3.35 11.76
N PRO A 294 19.86 -2.46 10.94
CA PRO A 294 20.60 -1.30 11.46
C PRO A 294 19.73 -0.43 12.37
N GLU A 295 20.34 0.18 13.39
CA GLU A 295 19.65 1.16 14.25
C GLU A 295 19.19 2.37 13.45
N ASP A 296 20.01 2.84 12.51
CA ASP A 296 19.68 3.89 11.56
C ASP A 296 18.96 3.31 10.34
N TRP A 297 17.63 3.41 10.33
CA TRP A 297 16.77 2.93 9.23
C TRP A 297 16.93 3.74 7.94
N SER A 298 17.67 4.85 7.97
CA SER A 298 18.05 5.63 6.78
C SER A 298 19.26 5.05 6.04
N GLN A 299 19.99 4.09 6.62
CA GLN A 299 21.08 3.38 5.94
C GLN A 299 20.59 2.17 5.13
N PRO A 300 21.26 1.82 4.02
CA PRO A 300 20.92 0.62 3.27
C PRO A 300 21.27 -0.62 4.09
N VAL A 301 20.50 -1.70 3.90
CA VAL A 301 20.80 -2.97 4.57
C VAL A 301 21.92 -3.68 3.79
N PRO A 302 23.04 -4.08 4.43
CA PRO A 302 24.07 -4.83 3.74
C PRO A 302 23.51 -6.08 3.05
N ARG A 303 23.91 -6.33 1.80
CA ARG A 303 23.35 -7.43 0.97
C ARG A 303 23.42 -8.79 1.65
N GLN A 304 24.52 -9.09 2.35
CA GLN A 304 24.67 -10.32 3.11
C GLN A 304 23.61 -10.45 4.20
N LEU A 305 23.40 -9.37 4.97
CA LEU A 305 22.36 -9.31 5.99
C LEU A 305 20.96 -9.43 5.37
N SER A 306 20.69 -8.78 4.23
CA SER A 306 19.41 -8.91 3.53
C SER A 306 19.10 -10.36 3.14
N ARG A 307 20.11 -11.14 2.71
CA ARG A 307 19.97 -12.58 2.42
C ARG A 307 19.75 -13.41 3.67
N GLU A 308 20.46 -13.12 4.76
CA GLU A 308 20.25 -13.79 6.04
C GLU A 308 18.83 -13.55 6.59
N LEU A 309 18.34 -12.31 6.49
CA LEU A 309 16.98 -11.94 6.87
C LEU A 309 15.93 -12.62 6.00
N PHE A 310 16.21 -12.79 4.70
CA PHE A 310 15.35 -13.54 3.79
C PHE A 310 15.18 -15.00 4.24
N GLU A 311 16.28 -15.68 4.61
CA GLU A 311 16.21 -17.04 5.12
C GLU A 311 15.46 -17.15 6.45
N LYS A 312 15.60 -16.16 7.34
CA LYS A 312 14.79 -16.08 8.57
C LYS A 312 13.30 -15.92 8.26
N ALA A 313 12.95 -15.00 7.35
CA ALA A 313 11.57 -14.76 6.93
C ALA A 313 10.95 -15.99 6.25
N ARG A 314 11.72 -16.70 5.42
CA ARG A 314 11.33 -17.95 4.78
C ARG A 314 10.98 -19.03 5.81
N ARG A 315 11.84 -19.25 6.80
CA ARG A 315 11.58 -20.22 7.90
C ARG A 315 10.35 -19.82 8.72
N ALA A 316 10.23 -18.55 9.07
CA ALA A 316 9.09 -18.03 9.83
C ALA A 316 7.76 -18.23 9.08
N ALA A 317 7.74 -17.97 7.77
CA ALA A 317 6.56 -18.13 6.94
C ALA A 317 6.08 -19.59 6.81
N SER A 318 6.98 -20.57 6.98
CA SER A 318 6.64 -21.99 6.96
C SER A 318 5.95 -22.48 8.24
N GLY A 319 6.18 -21.82 9.39
CA GLY A 319 5.79 -22.33 10.71
C GLY A 319 4.43 -21.87 11.22
N ALA A 320 3.94 -20.69 10.81
CA ALA A 320 2.72 -20.09 11.36
C ALA A 320 2.07 -19.13 10.35
N GLY A 321 1.66 -19.66 9.20
CA GLY A 321 1.19 -18.84 8.09
C GLY A 321 -0.22 -18.27 8.29
N PHE A 322 -0.40 -17.01 7.89
CA PHE A 322 -1.72 -16.47 7.56
C PHE A 322 -2.41 -17.39 6.55
N GLN A 323 -3.62 -17.84 6.90
CA GLN A 323 -4.51 -18.58 6.01
C GLN A 323 -5.87 -17.90 6.03
N ALA A 324 -6.29 -17.39 4.88
CA ALA A 324 -7.70 -17.03 4.70
C ALA A 324 -8.51 -18.32 4.86
N VAL A 325 -9.46 -18.32 5.78
CA VAL A 325 -10.43 -19.40 5.85
C VAL A 325 -11.29 -19.25 4.61
N ALA A 326 -11.35 -20.28 3.76
CA ALA A 326 -12.20 -20.23 2.58
C ALA A 326 -13.65 -19.98 3.02
N THR A 327 -14.12 -18.75 2.86
CA THR A 327 -15.53 -18.41 2.94
C THR A 327 -16.18 -18.93 1.66
N ALA A 328 -17.30 -19.63 1.78
CA ALA A 328 -18.00 -20.35 0.71
C ALA A 328 -18.62 -19.45 -0.39
N THR A 329 -17.99 -18.31 -0.71
CA THR A 329 -18.54 -17.23 -1.54
C THR A 329 -17.54 -16.66 -2.56
N ASP A 330 -16.46 -17.37 -2.89
CA ASP A 330 -15.76 -17.11 -4.17
C ASP A 330 -16.43 -17.97 -5.27
N PRO A 331 -17.19 -17.38 -6.21
CA PRO A 331 -17.79 -18.10 -7.34
C PRO A 331 -16.76 -18.55 -8.39
#